data_AF-A0A917ZDF2-F1
#
_entry.id   AF-A0A917ZDF2-F1
#
_cell.length_a   1.000
_cell.length_b   1.000
_cell.length_c   1.000
_cell.angle_alpha   90.00
_cell.angle_beta   90.00
_cell.angle_gamma   90.00
#
_symmetry.space_group_name_H-M   'P 1'
#
loop_
_entity.id
_entity.type
_entity.pdbx_description
1 polymer ?
#
loop_
_entity_poly.entity_id
_entity_poly.type
_entity_poly.pdbx_seq_one_letter_code
_entity_poly.pdbx_strand_id
1 'polypeptide(L)'
;MTSYDFSGVHVMADVYEIDRDAVDDEALIISGLTRGINRSGATLCGTQVKRFSPSGLTALFLLSESHVSVHTYPEQNSLFFDAFTCGSTCDPVLIVEELLAALGPCKHRMKVVNRGVEEARHAVNLALALR
;
A
#
# COMPACT_ATOMS: atom_id res chain seq x y z
N MET A 1 21.24 -15.18 11.71
CA MET A 1 20.64 -14.80 10.41
C MET A 1 19.15 -14.67 10.66
N THR A 2 18.61 -13.45 10.62
CA THR A 2 17.17 -13.25 10.70
C THR A 2 16.54 -13.86 9.46
N SER A 3 15.81 -14.95 9.64
CA SER A 3 14.97 -15.55 8.60
C SER A 3 13.93 -14.51 8.20
N TYR A 4 14.01 -14.00 6.97
CA TYR A 4 12.88 -13.27 6.40
C TYR A 4 11.91 -14.33 5.89
N ASP A 5 10.77 -14.48 6.58
CA ASP A 5 9.71 -15.35 6.10
C ASP A 5 9.27 -14.89 4.71
N PHE A 6 9.21 -15.82 3.76
CA PHE A 6 8.63 -15.58 2.44
C PHE A 6 7.11 -15.48 2.58
N SER A 7 6.67 -14.39 3.18
CA SER A 7 5.27 -14.05 3.42
C SER A 7 5.11 -12.54 3.35
N GLY A 8 3.88 -12.07 3.21
CA GLY A 8 3.58 -10.66 3.31
C GLY A 8 2.11 -10.35 3.07
N VAL A 9 1.74 -9.09 3.21
CA VAL A 9 0.37 -8.61 3.06
C VAL A 9 0.36 -7.49 2.03
N HIS A 10 -0.41 -7.69 0.97
CA HIS A 10 -0.60 -6.71 -0.10
C HIS A 10 -2.03 -6.16 -0.03
N VAL A 11 -2.14 -4.88 0.28
CA VAL A 11 -3.37 -4.11 0.30
C VAL A 11 -3.46 -3.30 -0.99
N MET A 12 -4.55 -3.48 -1.73
CA MET A 12 -4.92 -2.65 -2.88
C MET A 12 -6.18 -1.87 -2.52
N ALA A 13 -6.26 -0.61 -2.93
CA ALA A 13 -7.47 0.18 -2.82
C ALA A 13 -7.77 0.97 -4.08
N ASP A 14 -9.01 0.89 -4.53
CA ASP A 14 -9.60 1.81 -5.49
C ASP A 14 -10.38 2.85 -4.68
N VAL A 15 -10.06 4.14 -4.85
CA VAL A 15 -10.71 5.24 -4.12
C VAL A 15 -11.37 6.18 -5.13
N TYR A 16 -12.59 6.58 -4.82
CA TYR A 16 -13.51 7.33 -5.68
C TYR A 16 -14.16 8.48 -4.90
N GLU A 17 -14.75 9.42 -5.64
CA GLU A 17 -15.48 10.56 -5.06
C GLU A 17 -14.60 11.39 -4.12
N ILE A 18 -13.32 11.53 -4.46
CA ILE A 18 -12.36 12.35 -3.74
C ILE A 18 -12.56 13.81 -4.15
N ASP A 19 -12.34 14.75 -3.23
CA ASP A 19 -12.25 16.17 -3.61
C ASP A 19 -11.16 16.37 -4.68
N ARG A 20 -11.47 17.18 -5.71
CA ARG A 20 -10.60 17.34 -6.88
C ARG A 20 -9.25 17.97 -6.52
N ASP A 21 -9.23 18.90 -5.57
CA ASP A 21 -8.00 19.55 -5.15
C ASP A 21 -7.18 18.59 -4.27
N ALA A 22 -7.84 17.80 -3.42
CA ALA A 22 -7.18 16.79 -2.59
C ALA A 22 -6.51 15.67 -3.41
N VAL A 23 -7.14 15.19 -4.47
CA VAL A 23 -6.58 14.11 -5.32
C VAL A 23 -5.41 14.58 -6.21
N ASP A 24 -5.25 15.89 -6.43
CA ASP A 24 -4.13 16.47 -7.19
C ASP A 24 -3.05 17.13 -6.28
N ASP A 25 -3.26 17.14 -4.97
CA ASP A 25 -2.32 17.71 -3.99
C ASP A 25 -1.25 16.68 -3.58
N GLU A 26 -0.08 16.72 -4.21
CA GLU A 26 1.00 15.81 -3.78
C GLU A 26 1.49 16.06 -2.36
N ALA A 27 1.46 17.28 -1.84
CA ALA A 27 1.93 17.50 -0.47
C ALA A 27 1.01 16.78 0.52
N LEU A 28 -0.30 16.85 0.30
CA LEU A 28 -1.30 16.11 1.07
C LEU A 28 -1.06 14.60 0.95
N ILE A 29 -0.96 14.07 -0.28
CA ILE A 29 -0.80 12.64 -0.54
C ILE A 29 0.50 12.10 0.06
N ILE A 30 1.64 12.76 -0.22
CA ILE A 30 2.95 12.34 0.28
C ILE A 30 2.99 12.39 1.80
N SER A 31 2.41 13.42 2.43
CA SER A 31 2.37 13.51 3.89
C SER A 31 1.50 12.42 4.50
N GLY A 32 0.33 12.12 3.92
CA GLY A 32 -0.57 11.05 4.36
C GLY A 32 0.09 9.69 4.29
N LEU A 33 0.71 9.38 3.15
CA LEU A 33 1.41 8.11 2.96
C LEU A 33 2.63 7.97 3.86
N THR A 34 3.40 9.04 4.06
CA THR A 34 4.56 9.01 4.97
C THR A 34 4.11 8.76 6.42
N ARG A 35 3.01 9.38 6.87
CA ARG A 35 2.42 9.08 8.19
C ARG A 35 1.97 7.63 8.27
N GLY A 36 1.27 7.14 7.25
CA GLY A 36 0.84 5.75 7.12
C GLY A 36 1.98 4.76 7.25
N ILE A 37 3.05 4.95 6.48
CA ILE A 37 4.26 4.11 6.50
C ILE A 37 4.91 4.08 7.89
N ASN A 38 5.03 5.24 8.55
CA ASN A 38 5.58 5.31 9.90
C ASN A 38 4.68 4.57 10.91
N ARG A 39 3.36 4.71 10.79
CA ARG A 39 2.38 4.02 11.66
C ARG A 39 2.32 2.52 11.42
N SER A 40 2.55 2.07 10.18
CA SER A 40 2.58 0.64 9.85
C SER A 40 3.80 -0.08 10.42
N GLY A 41 4.81 0.65 10.91
CA GLY A 41 6.08 0.08 11.36
C GLY A 41 7.06 -0.23 10.23
N ALA A 42 6.77 0.22 9.00
CA ALA A 42 7.66 0.02 7.86
C ALA A 42 8.75 1.09 7.81
N THR A 43 9.88 0.78 7.19
CA THR A 43 11.03 1.68 7.08
C THR A 43 11.09 2.28 5.69
N LEU A 44 10.88 3.60 5.57
CA LEU A 44 11.00 4.31 4.30
C LEU A 44 12.47 4.45 3.87
N CYS A 45 12.81 3.85 2.74
CA CYS A 45 14.15 3.94 2.13
C CYS A 45 14.26 5.08 1.11
N GLY A 46 13.15 5.48 0.49
CA GLY A 46 13.13 6.59 -0.46
C GLY A 46 11.80 6.75 -1.17
N THR A 47 11.61 7.91 -1.79
CA THR A 47 10.38 8.26 -2.51
C THR A 47 10.71 8.79 -3.90
N GLN A 48 9.96 8.36 -4.91
CA GLN A 48 10.00 8.91 -6.27
C GLN A 48 8.61 9.39 -6.67
N VAL A 49 8.53 10.60 -7.19
CA VAL A 49 7.25 11.22 -7.61
C VAL A 49 7.36 11.71 -9.04
N LYS A 50 6.33 11.44 -9.83
CA LYS A 50 6.15 11.96 -11.19
C LYS A 50 4.82 12.70 -11.26
N ARG A 51 4.87 14.02 -11.40
CA ARG A 51 3.73 14.85 -11.83
C ARG A 51 3.48 14.70 -13.32
N PHE A 52 2.21 14.63 -13.70
CA PHE A 52 1.73 14.64 -15.07
C PHE A 52 1.10 15.99 -15.41
N SER A 53 0.87 16.21 -16.71
CA SER A 53 0.22 17.42 -17.23
C SER A 53 -1.06 17.00 -17.96
N PRO A 54 -2.19 17.68 -17.74
CA PRO A 54 -2.34 18.91 -16.94
C PRO A 54 -2.44 18.70 -15.42
N SER A 55 -2.71 17.47 -14.97
CA SER A 55 -2.90 17.12 -13.56
C SER A 55 -2.54 15.66 -13.31
N GLY A 56 -2.50 15.27 -12.05
CA GLY A 56 -2.26 13.91 -11.59
C GLY A 56 -0.79 13.60 -11.33
N LEU A 57 -0.56 12.53 -10.57
CA LEU A 57 0.74 12.06 -10.18
C LEU A 57 0.81 10.55 -10.03
N THR A 58 2.02 10.04 -10.10
CA THR A 58 2.39 8.73 -9.57
C THR A 58 3.46 8.93 -8.52
N ALA A 59 3.30 8.29 -7.35
CA ALA A 59 4.32 8.24 -6.32
C ALA A 59 4.62 6.80 -5.91
N LEU A 60 5.91 6.51 -5.75
CA LEU A 60 6.45 5.23 -5.31
C LEU A 60 7.27 5.45 -4.05
N PHE A 61 7.03 4.65 -3.02
CA PHE A 61 7.79 4.63 -1.79
C PHE A 61 8.48 3.28 -1.70
N LEU A 62 9.81 3.30 -1.71
CA LEU A 62 10.62 2.12 -1.45
C LEU A 62 10.67 1.89 0.05
N LEU A 63 10.23 0.72 0.49
CA LEU A 63 10.32 0.29 1.88
C LEU A 63 11.45 -0.73 2.03
N SER A 64 12.03 -0.83 3.23
CA SER A 64 12.87 -2.00 3.56
C SER A 64 12.07 -3.30 3.43
N GLU A 65 10.75 -3.20 3.61
CA GLU A 65 9.80 -4.30 3.62
C GLU A 65 9.03 -4.46 2.30
N SER A 66 9.43 -3.82 1.18
CA SER A 66 8.83 -3.86 -0.17
C SER A 66 8.43 -2.47 -0.69
N HIS A 67 7.14 -2.10 -0.77
CA HIS A 67 6.76 -0.83 -1.42
C HIS A 67 5.34 -0.32 -1.12
N VAL A 68 5.15 0.97 -1.42
CA VAL A 68 3.83 1.62 -1.59
C VAL A 68 3.79 2.32 -2.94
N SER A 69 2.67 2.27 -3.64
CA SER A 69 2.43 3.04 -4.86
C SER A 69 1.06 3.71 -4.86
N VAL A 70 0.98 4.89 -5.48
CA VAL A 70 -0.28 5.59 -5.70
C VAL A 70 -0.29 6.21 -7.10
N HIS A 71 -1.43 6.15 -7.76
CA HIS A 71 -1.70 6.75 -9.06
C HIS A 71 -2.99 7.56 -8.98
N THR A 72 -2.90 8.87 -9.17
CA THR A 72 -4.06 9.76 -9.05
C THR A 72 -4.63 10.12 -10.41
N TYR A 73 -5.95 10.28 -10.44
CA TYR A 73 -6.75 10.57 -11.62
C TYR A 73 -7.72 11.72 -11.28
N PRO A 74 -7.23 12.98 -11.18
CA PRO A 74 -8.06 14.12 -10.79
C PRO A 74 -9.25 14.38 -11.71
N GLU A 75 -9.16 13.98 -12.97
CA GLU A 75 -10.25 14.11 -13.94
C GLU A 75 -11.40 13.11 -13.72
N GLN A 76 -11.21 12.11 -12.86
CA GLN A 76 -12.22 11.15 -12.39
C GLN A 76 -12.41 11.21 -10.87
N ASN A 77 -11.81 12.18 -10.18
CA ASN A 77 -11.87 12.30 -8.71
C ASN A 77 -11.51 10.97 -7.99
N SER A 78 -10.49 10.28 -8.50
CA SER A 78 -10.18 8.90 -8.11
C SER A 78 -8.68 8.63 -8.03
N LEU A 79 -8.29 7.57 -7.32
CA LEU A 79 -6.92 7.05 -7.34
C LEU A 79 -6.88 5.54 -7.18
N PHE A 80 -5.77 4.95 -7.63
CA PHE A 80 -5.36 3.59 -7.28
C PHE A 80 -4.24 3.64 -6.26
N PHE A 81 -4.29 2.74 -5.29
CA PHE A 81 -3.32 2.63 -4.22
C PHE A 81 -2.92 1.17 -4.00
N ASP A 82 -1.63 0.96 -3.74
CA ASP A 82 -1.08 -0.31 -3.31
C ASP A 82 -0.12 -0.10 -2.14
N ALA A 83 -0.23 -0.93 -1.11
CA ALA A 83 0.81 -1.13 -0.10
C ALA A 83 1.11 -2.61 0.03
N PHE A 84 2.37 -2.98 -0.15
CA PHE A 84 2.84 -4.34 0.08
C PHE A 84 3.98 -4.32 1.08
N THR A 85 3.84 -5.11 2.14
CA THR A 85 4.90 -5.35 3.12
C THR A 85 5.19 -6.84 3.28
N CYS A 86 6.47 -7.20 3.33
CA CYS A 86 6.98 -8.54 3.60
C CYS A 86 7.03 -8.81 5.10
N GLY A 87 6.96 -10.09 5.48
CA GLY A 87 6.92 -10.54 6.87
C GLY A 87 5.60 -10.23 7.57
N SER A 88 5.63 -10.20 8.89
CA SER A 88 4.46 -10.07 9.77
C SER A 88 4.53 -8.90 10.75
N THR A 89 5.60 -8.09 10.68
CA THR A 89 5.84 -6.99 11.63
C THR A 89 5.21 -5.67 11.22
N CYS A 90 4.82 -5.52 9.94
CA CYS A 90 4.19 -4.33 9.43
C CYS A 90 2.70 -4.54 9.17
N ASP A 91 1.91 -3.49 9.39
CA ASP A 91 0.48 -3.47 9.03
C ASP A 91 0.22 -2.49 7.87
N PRO A 92 0.19 -2.96 6.61
CA PRO A 92 -0.05 -2.11 5.44
C PRO A 92 -1.46 -1.52 5.38
N VAL A 93 -2.42 -2.01 6.18
CA VAL A 93 -3.77 -1.43 6.25
C VAL A 93 -3.72 -0.02 6.84
N LEU A 94 -2.83 0.21 7.81
CA LEU A 94 -2.65 1.54 8.40
C LEU A 94 -2.17 2.59 7.37
N ILE A 95 -1.48 2.16 6.31
CA ILE A 95 -1.00 3.06 5.25
C ILE A 95 -2.18 3.60 4.44
N VAL A 96 -3.10 2.72 4.03
CA VAL A 96 -4.30 3.16 3.29
C VAL A 96 -5.25 3.94 4.18
N GLU A 97 -5.42 3.59 5.45
CA GLU A 97 -6.27 4.34 6.38
C GLU A 97 -5.80 5.78 6.56
N GLU A 98 -4.50 6.01 6.69
CA GLU A 98 -3.93 7.37 6.76
C GLU A 98 -4.09 8.15 5.45
N LEU A 99 -3.98 7.48 4.30
CA LEU A 99 -4.27 8.09 3.01
C LEU A 99 -5.75 8.53 2.93
N LEU A 100 -6.68 7.62 3.25
CA LEU A 100 -8.11 7.91 3.23
C LEU A 100 -8.48 9.05 4.20
N ALA A 101 -7.89 9.06 5.40
CA ALA A 101 -8.07 10.14 6.35
C ALA A 101 -7.55 11.49 5.84
N ALA A 102 -6.42 11.50 5.12
CA ALA A 102 -5.86 12.71 4.52
C ALA A 102 -6.74 13.26 3.38
N LEU A 103 -7.29 12.37 2.55
CA LEU A 103 -8.13 12.72 1.41
C LEU A 103 -9.54 13.20 1.81
N GLY A 104 -9.98 12.88 3.02
CA GLY A 104 -11.30 13.24 3.52
C GLY A 104 -12.42 12.31 3.02
N PRO A 105 -13.68 12.77 3.00
CA PRO A 105 -14.83 11.96 2.58
C PRO A 105 -14.65 11.41 1.17
N CYS A 106 -14.72 10.09 1.04
CA CYS A 106 -14.60 9.38 -0.24
C CYS A 106 -15.28 8.01 -0.16
N LYS A 107 -15.48 7.37 -1.31
CA LYS A 107 -15.82 5.94 -1.40
C LYS A 107 -14.56 5.16 -1.71
N HIS A 108 -14.42 3.96 -1.15
CA HIS A 108 -13.28 3.11 -1.47
C HIS A 108 -13.65 1.65 -1.46
N ARG A 109 -12.91 0.86 -2.23
CA ARG A 109 -12.92 -0.59 -2.18
C ARG A 109 -11.52 -1.07 -1.88
N MET A 110 -11.36 -1.79 -0.78
CA MET A 110 -10.08 -2.36 -0.37
C MET A 110 -10.07 -3.87 -0.61
N LYS A 111 -8.93 -4.39 -1.05
CA LYS A 111 -8.66 -5.82 -1.15
C LYS A 111 -7.34 -6.12 -0.44
N VAL A 112 -7.38 -7.07 0.48
CA VAL A 112 -6.20 -7.56 1.19
C VAL A 112 -5.85 -8.95 0.66
N VAL A 113 -4.59 -9.16 0.31
CA VAL A 113 -4.07 -10.43 -0.20
C VAL A 113 -2.84 -10.84 0.62
N ASN A 114 -2.92 -12.02 1.24
CA ASN A 114 -1.76 -12.64 1.86
C ASN A 114 -0.88 -13.26 0.76
N ARG A 115 0.39 -12.89 0.72
CA ARG A 115 1.40 -13.36 -0.24
C ARG A 115 2.30 -14.40 0.44
N GLY A 116 2.70 -15.44 -0.28
CA GLY A 116 3.66 -16.45 0.20
C GLY A 116 3.12 -17.52 1.16
N VAL A 117 1.83 -17.51 1.51
CA VAL A 117 1.25 -18.40 2.53
C VAL A 117 0.81 -19.78 1.98
N GLU A 118 0.66 -19.94 0.66
CA GLU A 118 0.11 -21.17 0.07
C GLU A 118 1.09 -22.35 -0.01
N GLU A 119 2.39 -22.13 -0.23
CA GLU A 119 3.37 -23.23 -0.29
C GLU A 119 3.70 -23.81 1.10
N ALA A 120 3.70 -22.98 2.15
CA ALA A 120 3.95 -23.44 3.52
C ALA A 120 2.87 -24.43 4.01
N ARG A 121 1.61 -24.23 3.60
CA ARG A 121 0.51 -25.17 3.89
C ARG A 121 0.60 -26.45 3.08
N HIS A 122 1.02 -26.39 1.81
CA HIS A 122 1.22 -27.59 0.98
C HIS A 122 2.36 -28.48 1.49
N ALA A 123 3.49 -27.89 1.90
CA ALA A 123 4.61 -28.64 2.46
C ALA A 123 4.26 -29.36 3.77
N VAL A 124 3.51 -28.71 4.66
CA VAL A 124 3.03 -29.32 5.92
C VAL A 124 2.03 -30.43 5.65
N ASN A 125 1.08 -30.22 4.74
CA ASN A 125 0.08 -31.23 4.39
C ASN A 125 0.71 -32.46 3.70
N LEU A 126 1.71 -32.26 2.84
CA LEU A 126 2.45 -33.36 2.22
C LEU A 126 3.25 -34.16 3.25
N ALA A 127 3.90 -33.49 4.22
CA ALA A 127 4.64 -34.15 5.28
C ALA A 127 3.75 -34.94 6.26
N LEU A 128 2.51 -34.50 6.48
CA LEU A 128 1.51 -35.22 7.29
C LEU A 128 0.89 -36.40 6.52
N ALA A 129 0.74 -36.30 5.20
CA ALA A 129 0.19 -37.36 4.35
C ALA A 129 1.17 -38.53 4.09
N LEU A 130 2.47 -38.35 4.40
CA LEU A 130 3.53 -39.35 4.26
C LEU A 130 3.87 -40.08 5.57
N ARG A 131 3.06 -39.90 6.61
CA ARG A 131 3.11 -40.64 7.88
C ARG A 131 1.91 -41.56 7.99
#